data_AF-A0AAE3SKX1-F1
#
_entry.id   AF-A0AAE3SKX1-F1
#
_cell.length_a   1.000
_cell.length_b   1.000
_cell.length_c   1.000
_cell.angle_alpha   90.00
_cell.angle_beta   90.00
_cell.angle_gamma   90.00
#
_symmetry.space_group_name_H-M   'P 1'
#
loop_
_entity.id
_entity.type
_entity.pdbx_description
1 polymer ?
#
loop_
_entity_poly.entity_id
_entity_poly.type
_entity_poly.pdbx_seq_one_letter_code
_entity_poly.pdbx_strand_id
1 'polypeptide(L)' 'MSKIKTKHFQYTGVDDFDKAIDQQINDYLNEKSIDSDNLIDVKYSAHSSQGVNTYSALLIYQD' A
#
# COMPACT_ATOMS: atom_id res chain seq x y z
N MET A 1 22.65 -3.16 -10.21
CA MET A 1 22.15 -3.85 -9.00
C MET A 1 20.75 -3.33 -8.77
N SER A 2 19.74 -4.12 -9.11
CA SER A 2 18.35 -3.73 -8.88
C SER A 2 18.10 -3.60 -7.38
N LYS A 3 17.48 -2.50 -6.95
CA LYS A 3 17.28 -2.20 -5.53
C LYS A 3 15.86 -2.61 -5.12
N ILE A 4 15.75 -3.37 -4.03
CA ILE A 4 14.45 -3.65 -3.45
C ILE A 4 14.01 -2.42 -2.65
N LYS A 5 12.84 -1.90 -2.97
CA LYS A 5 12.19 -0.79 -2.27
C LYS A 5 10.90 -1.27 -1.63
N THR A 6 10.54 -0.62 -0.53
CA THR A 6 9.32 -0.91 0.22
C THR A 6 8.55 0.36 0.49
N LYS A 7 7.23 0.35 0.29
CA LYS A 7 6.34 1.47 0.59
C LYS A 7 5.21 0.99 1.51
N HIS A 8 5.06 1.67 2.65
CA HIS A 8 3.99 1.39 3.60
C HIS A 8 2.82 2.34 3.37
N PHE A 9 1.62 1.78 3.32
CA PHE A 9 0.33 2.46 3.24
C PHE A 9 -0.46 2.16 4.50
N GLN A 10 -1.17 3.15 5.02
CA GLN A 10 -2.02 3.02 6.19
C GLN A 10 -3.31 3.78 5.95
N TYR A 11 -4.43 3.15 6.32
CA TYR A 11 -5.77 3.70 6.22
C TYR A 11 -6.48 3.41 7.54
N THR A 12 -7.11 4.43 8.12
CA THR A 12 -7.98 4.26 9.27
C THR A 12 -9.41 4.48 8.82
N GLY A 13 -10.29 3.51 9.05
CA GLY A 13 -11.72 3.56 8.68
C GLY A 13 -12.56 4.55 9.48
N VAL A 14 -11.95 5.64 9.93
CA VAL A 14 -12.56 6.75 10.66
C VAL A 14 -12.73 7.97 9.73
N ASP A 15 -11.97 8.02 8.63
CA ASP A 15 -12.03 9.12 7.66
C ASP A 15 -12.72 8.68 6.37
N ASP A 16 -13.91 9.24 6.11
CA ASP A 16 -14.73 8.96 4.93
C ASP A 16 -14.15 9.56 3.63
N PHE A 17 -13.12 10.41 3.72
CA PHE A 17 -12.47 11.03 2.56
C PHE A 17 -11.22 10.26 2.08
N ASP A 18 -10.77 9.27 2.84
CA ASP A 18 -9.58 8.51 2.49
C ASP A 18 -9.88 7.48 1.38
N LYS A 19 -9.07 7.51 0.32
CA LYS A 19 -9.11 6.50 -0.74
C LYS A 19 -8.78 5.12 -0.17
N ALA A 20 -9.43 4.09 -0.70
CA ALA A 20 -9.11 2.70 -0.37
C ALA A 20 -7.61 2.42 -0.60
N ILE A 21 -7.02 1.57 0.24
CA ILE A 21 -5.59 1.21 0.14
C ILE A 21 -5.20 0.77 -1.27
N ASP A 22 -6.05 -0.01 -1.94
CA ASP A 22 -5.79 -0.48 -3.30
C ASP A 22 -5.70 0.66 -4.31
N GLN A 23 -6.53 1.69 -4.17
CA GLN A 23 -6.44 2.90 -4.99
C GLN A 23 -5.15 3.66 -4.71
N GLN A 24 -4.75 3.80 -3.45
CA GLN A 24 -3.49 4.46 -3.08
C GLN A 24 -2.27 3.73 -3.67
N ILE A 25 -2.28 2.39 -3.64
CA ILE A 25 -1.23 1.55 -4.23
C ILE A 25 -1.19 1.74 -5.75
N ASN A 26 -2.35 1.64 -6.42
CA ASN A 26 -2.42 1.80 -7.88
C ASN A 26 -2.00 3.20 -8.33
N ASP A 27 -2.43 4.26 -7.62
CA ASP A 27 -2.02 5.63 -7.89
C ASP A 27 -0.49 5.77 -7.74
N TYR A 28 0.10 5.17 -6.71
CA TYR A 28 1.56 5.18 -6.49
C TYR A 28 2.35 4.43 -7.58
N LEU A 29 1.88 3.24 -7.97
CA LEU A 29 2.51 2.45 -9.03
C LEU A 29 2.48 3.18 -10.37
N ASN A 30 1.34 3.82 -10.69
CA ASN A 30 1.19 4.64 -11.89
C ASN A 30 2.08 5.89 -11.85
N GLU A 31 2.14 6.61 -10.73
CA GLU A 31 3.00 7.80 -10.59
C GLU A 31 4.49 7.46 -10.75
N LYS A 32 4.90 6.30 -10.26
CA LYS A 32 6.28 5.82 -10.35
C LYS A 32 6.60 5.04 -11.62
N SER A 33 5.62 4.82 -12.49
CA SER A 33 5.74 3.95 -13.67
C SER A 33 6.36 2.60 -13.32
N ILE A 34 5.98 2.03 -12.16
CA ILE A 34 6.46 0.72 -11.73
C ILE A 34 5.66 -0.33 -12.48
N ASP A 35 6.34 -1.05 -13.37
CA ASP A 35 5.73 -2.16 -14.10
C ASP A 35 5.36 -3.32 -13.17
N SER A 36 4.36 -4.09 -13.58
CA SER A 36 3.85 -5.24 -12.83
C SER A 36 4.95 -6.29 -12.65
N ASP A 37 5.85 -6.42 -13.63
CA ASP A 37 7.00 -7.32 -13.59
C ASP A 37 8.03 -6.97 -12.51
N ASN A 38 8.04 -5.71 -12.06
CA ASN A 38 8.93 -5.24 -10.99
C ASN A 38 8.29 -5.35 -9.60
N LEU A 39 7.04 -5.80 -9.52
CA LEU A 39 6.30 -5.92 -8.29
C LEU A 39 6.60 -7.26 -7.63
N ILE A 40 7.15 -7.24 -6.41
CA ILE A 40 7.60 -8.45 -5.72
C ILE A 40 6.45 -9.03 -4.88
N ASP A 41 5.85 -8.19 -4.02
CA ASP A 41 4.81 -8.62 -3.09
C ASP A 41 4.00 -7.44 -2.56
N VAL A 42 2.75 -7.70 -2.15
CA VAL A 42 1.91 -6.73 -1.42
C VAL A 42 1.35 -7.42 -0.19
N LYS A 43 1.77 -6.98 0.99
CA LYS A 43 1.31 -7.55 2.25
C LYS A 43 0.26 -6.66 2.88
N TYR A 44 -0.98 -7.14 2.89
CA TYR A 44 -2.07 -6.49 3.58
C TYR A 44 -2.11 -6.90 5.06
N SER A 45 -2.51 -5.97 5.91
CA SER A 45 -2.74 -6.21 7.32
C SER A 45 -3.92 -5.38 7.78
N ALA A 46 -4.74 -5.93 8.65
CA ALA A 46 -5.86 -5.24 9.25
C ALA A 46 -5.79 -5.46 10.76
N HIS A 47 -5.92 -4.37 11.51
CA HIS A 47 -5.93 -4.38 12.95
C HIS A 47 -7.08 -3.52 13.44
N SER A 48 -7.96 -4.11 14.25
CA SER A 48 -9.02 -3.38 14.94
C SER A 48 -8.59 -3.18 16.38
N SER A 49 -8.46 -1.93 16.81
CA SER A 49 -8.15 -1.58 18.20
C SER A 49 -9.17 -0.57 18.71
N GLN A 50 -9.78 -0.88 19.85
CA GLN A 50 -10.75 0.00 20.54
C GLN A 50 -11.87 0.55 19.62
N GLY A 51 -12.35 -0.27 18.67
CA GLY A 51 -13.44 0.11 17.75
C GLY A 51 -12.98 0.88 16.51
N VAL A 52 -11.68 1.16 16.36
CA VAL A 52 -11.10 1.75 15.15
C VAL A 52 -10.47 0.67 14.30
N ASN A 53 -10.96 0.52 13.06
CA ASN A 53 -10.39 -0.38 12.07
C ASN A 53 -9.24 0.33 11.36
N THR A 54 -8.03 -0.18 11.53
CA THR A 54 -6.84 0.27 10.81
C THR A 54 -6.47 -0.80 9.81
N TYR A 55 -6.36 -0.41 8.55
CA TYR A 55 -5.84 -1.24 7.48
C TYR A 55 -4.46 -0.71 7.11
N SER A 56 -3.56 -1.60 6.75
CA SER A 56 -2.23 -1.26 6.25
C SER A 56 -1.85 -2.18 5.11
N ALA A 57 -0.98 -1.69 4.24
CA ALA A 57 -0.36 -2.49 3.21
C ALA A 57 1.11 -2.14 3.06
N LEU A 58 1.93 -3.17 2.86
CA LEU A 58 3.34 -3.04 2.55
C LEU A 58 3.56 -3.50 1.11
N LEU A 59 3.83 -2.55 0.22
CA LEU A 59 4.24 -2.80 -1.16
C LEU A 59 5.75 -3.03 -1.20
N ILE A 60 6.17 -4.12 -1.86
CA ILE A 60 7.56 -4.49 -2.07
C ILE A 60 7.79 -4.57 -3.58
N TYR A 61 8.77 -3.82 -4.09
CA TYR A 61 9.04 -3.75 -5.53
C TYR A 61 10.52 -3.55 -5.82
N GLN A 62 10.91 -3.79 -7.06
CA GLN A 62 12.25 -3.65 -7.57
C GLN A 62 12.36 -2.38 -8.43
N ASP A 63 13.44 -1.61 -8.22
CA ASP A 63 13.80 -0.41 -8.99
C ASP A 63 15.08 -0.62 -9.81
#